data_AF-A0A0L6VBY2-F1
#
_entry.id   AF-A0A0L6VBY2-F1
#
_cell.length_a   1.000
_cell.length_b   1.000
_cell.length_c   1.000
_cell.angle_alpha   90.00
_cell.angle_beta   90.00
_cell.angle_gamma   90.00
#
_symmetry.space_group_name_H-M   'P 1'
#
loop_
_entity.id
_entity.type
_entity.pdbx_description
1 polymer ?
#
loop_
_entity_poly.entity_id
_entity_poly.type
_entity_poly.pdbx_seq_one_letter_code
_entity_poly.pdbx_strand_id
1 'polypeptide(L)'
;MCLSPVNRRNSYAQGAAFLLLYTKSFAPSSDAALHLPATGPGSLKSCLIDALKREIRRGNWSIHYPISFAFVTSLLELSFDRAIHLHVFLHIRSILSAGVRLNIIGPYLCQRIMFTNMKSMLEEIGQEIKGKRLARSDLIEVGLLDPATASSSYAVEEVEDGPATTWPFGEIIQTRHDNCHVRLFNS
;
A
#
# COMPACT_ATOMS: atom_id res chain seq x y z
N MET A 1 7.88 9.25 -3.16
CA MET A 1 8.91 9.43 -4.20
C MET A 1 10.01 8.41 -3.96
N CYS A 2 10.37 7.59 -4.94
CA CYS A 2 11.57 6.74 -4.88
C CYS A 2 12.60 7.31 -5.86
N LEU A 3 13.79 7.66 -5.38
CA LEU A 3 14.84 8.21 -6.24
C LEU A 3 15.44 7.12 -7.12
N SER A 4 15.60 5.91 -6.59
CA SER A 4 16.08 4.77 -7.38
C SER A 4 15.03 4.29 -8.42
N PRO A 5 15.43 4.13 -9.71
CA PRO A 5 14.52 3.69 -10.76
C PRO A 5 14.08 2.23 -10.60
N VAL A 6 14.89 1.40 -9.94
CA VAL A 6 14.54 0.00 -9.63
C VAL A 6 13.38 -0.07 -8.64
N ASN A 7 13.53 0.62 -7.51
CA ASN A 7 12.50 0.61 -6.46
C ASN A 7 11.21 1.26 -6.97
N ARG A 8 11.32 2.34 -7.74
CA ARG A 8 10.16 2.96 -8.40
C ARG A 8 9.41 1.96 -9.30
N ARG A 9 10.12 1.26 -10.19
CA ARG A 9 9.51 0.25 -11.08
C ARG A 9 8.90 -0.91 -10.30
N ASN A 10 9.60 -1.43 -9.30
CA ASN A 10 9.09 -2.53 -8.48
C ASN A 10 7.83 -2.10 -7.70
N SER A 11 7.85 -0.91 -7.10
CA SER A 11 6.70 -0.36 -6.38
C SER A 11 5.47 -0.21 -7.28
N TYR A 12 5.64 0.25 -8.52
CA TYR A 12 4.54 0.33 -9.50
C TYR A 12 4.04 -1.04 -9.94
N ALA A 13 4.93 -1.98 -10.22
CA ALA A 13 4.56 -3.34 -10.60
C ALA A 13 3.75 -4.02 -9.49
N GLN A 14 4.19 -3.87 -8.23
CA GLN A 14 3.48 -4.40 -7.06
C GLN A 14 2.12 -3.74 -6.86
N GLY A 15 2.02 -2.40 -7.00
CA GLY A 15 0.74 -1.69 -6.91
C GLY A 15 -0.25 -2.12 -8.01
N ALA A 16 0.22 -2.22 -9.25
CA ALA A 16 -0.61 -2.69 -10.36
C ALA A 16 -1.08 -4.14 -10.17
N ALA A 17 -0.19 -5.03 -9.70
CA ALA A 17 -0.53 -6.41 -9.38
C ALA A 17 -1.58 -6.51 -8.25
N PHE A 18 -1.47 -5.67 -7.23
CA PHE A 18 -2.43 -5.66 -6.11
C PHE A 18 -3.83 -5.21 -6.55
N LEU A 19 -3.92 -4.17 -7.37
CA LEU A 19 -5.19 -3.74 -7.96
C LEU A 19 -5.78 -4.81 -8.88
N LEU A 20 -4.95 -5.46 -9.69
CA LEU A 20 -5.37 -6.56 -10.55
C LEU A 20 -5.95 -7.71 -9.73
N LEU A 21 -5.27 -8.10 -8.65
CA LEU A 21 -5.72 -9.15 -7.73
C LEU A 21 -7.10 -8.81 -7.16
N TYR A 22 -7.30 -7.57 -6.67
CA TYR A 22 -8.63 -7.14 -6.21
C TYR A 22 -9.69 -7.34 -7.31
N THR A 23 -9.41 -6.86 -8.52
CA THR A 23 -10.38 -6.89 -9.61
C THR A 23 -10.71 -8.29 -10.12
N LYS A 24 -9.79 -9.25 -9.93
CA LYS A 24 -9.97 -10.64 -10.35
C LYS A 24 -10.59 -11.52 -9.28
N SER A 25 -10.30 -11.24 -8.00
CA SER A 25 -10.67 -12.12 -6.89
C SER A 25 -11.80 -11.58 -6.02
N PHE A 26 -11.99 -10.26 -5.94
CA PHE A 26 -12.89 -9.63 -4.97
C PHE A 26 -13.93 -8.68 -5.60
N ALA A 27 -13.72 -8.22 -6.83
CA ALA A 27 -14.74 -7.41 -7.50
C ALA A 27 -15.99 -8.24 -7.78
N PRO A 28 -17.20 -7.68 -7.55
CA PRO A 28 -18.44 -8.39 -7.83
C PRO A 28 -18.52 -8.72 -9.33
N SER A 29 -18.82 -9.97 -9.66
CA SER A 29 -19.06 -10.40 -11.04
C SER A 29 -20.17 -9.54 -11.66
N SER A 30 -19.96 -9.05 -12.89
CA SER A 30 -20.95 -8.23 -13.61
C SER A 30 -22.34 -8.87 -13.69
N ASP A 31 -22.45 -10.20 -13.60
CA ASP A 31 -23.74 -10.91 -13.58
C ASP A 31 -24.58 -10.64 -12.32
N ALA A 32 -23.95 -10.37 -11.17
CA ALA A 32 -24.67 -10.01 -9.94
C ALA A 32 -25.15 -8.55 -9.94
N ALA A 33 -24.56 -7.70 -10.79
CA ALA A 33 -24.90 -6.28 -10.90
C ALA A 33 -26.19 -6.01 -11.71
N LEU A 34 -26.69 -7.01 -12.46
CA LEU A 34 -27.94 -6.89 -13.23
C LEU A 34 -29.20 -6.94 -12.36
N HIS A 35 -29.12 -7.41 -11.11
CA HIS A 35 -30.26 -7.60 -10.23
C HIS A 35 -30.35 -6.60 -9.04
N LEU A 36 -29.40 -5.67 -8.89
CA LEU A 36 -29.46 -4.65 -7.83
C LEU A 36 -29.66 -3.24 -8.40
N PRO A 37 -30.46 -2.38 -7.74
CA PRO A 37 -30.63 -0.98 -8.15
C PRO A 37 -29.27 -0.25 -8.15
N ALA A 38 -29.05 0.55 -9.19
CA ALA A 38 -27.78 1.20 -9.54
C ALA A 38 -27.20 2.19 -8.50
N THR A 39 -27.90 2.39 -7.38
CA THR A 39 -27.59 3.34 -6.30
C THR A 39 -26.90 2.72 -5.08
N GLY A 40 -26.58 1.42 -5.10
CA GLY A 40 -25.86 0.77 -3.99
C GLY A 40 -24.36 1.12 -3.93
N PRO A 41 -23.71 1.02 -2.75
CA PRO A 41 -22.29 1.32 -2.56
C PRO A 41 -21.35 0.46 -3.44
N GLY A 42 -21.80 -0.71 -3.91
CA GLY A 42 -21.06 -1.54 -4.85
C GLY A 42 -20.88 -0.90 -6.24
N SER A 43 -21.84 -0.09 -6.69
CA SER A 43 -21.80 0.64 -7.98
C SER A 43 -20.76 1.76 -7.96
N LEU A 44 -20.62 2.44 -6.82
CA LEU A 44 -19.59 3.47 -6.63
C LEU A 44 -18.18 2.85 -6.59
N LYS A 45 -18.01 1.72 -5.89
CA LYS A 45 -16.72 1.00 -5.83
C LYS A 45 -16.25 0.58 -7.23
N SER A 46 -17.13 0.02 -8.06
CA SER A 46 -16.78 -0.38 -9.43
C SER A 46 -16.45 0.83 -10.33
N CYS A 47 -17.24 1.90 -10.25
CA CYS A 47 -16.98 3.14 -10.99
C CYS A 47 -15.61 3.75 -10.64
N LEU A 48 -15.26 3.78 -9.35
CA LEU A 48 -13.97 4.30 -8.89
C LEU A 48 -12.79 3.48 -9.43
N ILE A 49 -12.92 2.14 -9.42
CA ILE A 49 -11.90 1.24 -9.97
C ILE A 49 -11.74 1.44 -11.47
N ASP A 50 -12.83 1.61 -12.20
CA ASP A 50 -12.78 1.79 -13.66
C ASP A 50 -12.21 3.16 -14.04
N ALA A 51 -12.54 4.21 -13.28
CA ALA A 51 -11.90 5.52 -13.41
C ALA A 51 -10.39 5.43 -13.16
N LEU A 52 -10.00 4.75 -12.08
CA LEU A 52 -8.61 4.53 -11.72
C LEU A 52 -7.84 3.76 -12.80
N LYS A 53 -8.40 2.65 -13.30
CA LYS A 53 -7.82 1.87 -14.40
C LYS A 53 -7.66 2.70 -15.66
N ARG A 54 -8.62 3.58 -15.96
CA ARG A 54 -8.56 4.46 -17.14
C ARG A 54 -7.39 5.41 -17.05
N GLU A 55 -7.16 6.03 -15.90
CA GLU A 55 -6.02 6.93 -15.70
C GLU A 55 -4.67 6.21 -15.71
N ILE A 56 -4.60 4.98 -15.17
CA ILE A 56 -3.40 4.15 -15.27
C ILE A 56 -3.09 3.81 -16.74
N ARG A 57 -4.10 3.40 -17.53
CA ARG A 57 -3.92 3.06 -18.96
C ARG A 57 -3.52 4.27 -19.80
N ARG A 58 -3.96 5.46 -19.43
CA ARG A 58 -3.57 6.72 -20.08
C ARG A 58 -2.11 7.09 -19.80
N GLY A 59 -1.45 6.44 -18.83
CA GLY A 59 -0.08 6.77 -18.44
C GLY A 59 0.02 8.03 -17.57
N ASN A 60 -1.11 8.66 -17.24
CA ASN A 60 -1.15 9.86 -16.41
C ASN A 60 -0.83 9.57 -14.95
N TRP A 61 -1.12 8.35 -14.49
CA TRP A 61 -0.99 7.99 -13.08
C TRP A 61 -0.38 6.62 -12.86
N SER A 62 0.63 6.56 -12.00
CA SER A 62 1.30 5.34 -11.57
C SER A 62 1.11 5.15 -10.08
N ILE A 63 0.44 4.05 -9.69
CA ILE A 63 0.10 3.81 -8.30
C ILE A 63 1.21 3.01 -7.62
N HIS A 64 1.82 3.61 -6.61
CA HIS A 64 2.77 2.93 -5.75
C HIS A 64 2.07 1.90 -4.86
N TYR A 65 2.79 0.83 -4.52
CA TYR A 65 2.26 -0.25 -3.70
C TYR A 65 1.56 0.19 -2.40
N PRO A 66 2.12 1.08 -1.54
CA PRO A 66 1.45 1.47 -0.29
C PRO A 66 0.08 2.16 -0.53
N ILE A 67 -0.02 2.97 -1.58
CA ILE A 67 -1.26 3.65 -1.96
C ILE A 67 -2.28 2.63 -2.48
N SER A 68 -1.84 1.71 -3.35
CA SER A 68 -2.69 0.62 -3.84
C SER A 68 -3.17 -0.28 -2.70
N PHE A 69 -2.30 -0.56 -1.72
CA PHE A 69 -2.61 -1.36 -0.56
C PHE A 69 -3.73 -0.70 0.25
N ALA A 70 -3.54 0.57 0.64
CA ALA A 70 -4.54 1.33 1.39
C ALA A 70 -5.88 1.43 0.64
N PHE A 71 -5.83 1.67 -0.67
CA PHE A 71 -7.00 1.74 -1.53
C PHE A 71 -7.79 0.42 -1.51
N VAL A 72 -7.13 -0.71 -1.74
CA VAL A 72 -7.78 -2.03 -1.77
C VAL A 72 -8.27 -2.43 -0.37
N THR A 73 -7.52 -2.18 0.69
CA THR A 73 -7.99 -2.46 2.06
C THR A 73 -9.22 -1.62 2.43
N SER A 74 -9.29 -0.38 1.93
CA SER A 74 -10.48 0.48 2.07
C SER A 74 -11.69 -0.08 1.32
N LEU A 75 -11.49 -0.59 0.10
CA LEU A 75 -12.56 -1.27 -0.66
C LEU A 75 -13.08 -2.54 0.03
N LEU A 76 -12.20 -3.23 0.75
CA LEU A 76 -12.50 -4.41 1.58
C LEU A 76 -13.03 -4.06 2.98
N GLU A 77 -13.25 -2.77 3.27
CA GLU A 77 -13.81 -2.31 4.54
C GLU A 77 -12.98 -2.70 5.77
N LEU A 78 -11.66 -2.81 5.59
CA LEU A 78 -10.73 -2.95 6.70
C LEU A 78 -10.51 -1.60 7.36
N SER A 79 -10.55 -1.58 8.70
CA SER A 79 -10.20 -0.37 9.45
C SER A 79 -8.74 0.01 9.22
N PHE A 80 -8.47 1.31 9.32
CA PHE A 80 -7.14 1.88 9.12
C PHE A 80 -6.08 1.22 10.02
N ASP A 81 -6.36 1.07 11.32
CA ASP A 81 -5.44 0.45 12.27
C ASP A 81 -5.07 -0.99 11.87
N ARG A 82 -6.06 -1.76 11.42
CA ARG A 82 -5.85 -3.15 10.98
C ARG A 82 -5.05 -3.19 9.67
N ALA A 83 -5.34 -2.28 8.75
CA ALA A 83 -4.62 -2.18 7.49
C ALA A 83 -3.14 -1.83 7.72
N ILE A 84 -2.83 -0.86 8.59
CA ILE A 84 -1.45 -0.51 8.96
C ILE A 84 -0.75 -1.69 9.61
N HIS A 85 -1.37 -2.28 10.64
CA HIS A 85 -0.79 -3.41 11.35
C HIS A 85 -0.46 -4.56 10.39
N LEU A 86 -1.39 -4.90 9.49
CA LEU A 86 -1.18 -5.91 8.47
C LEU A 86 -0.06 -5.53 7.50
N HIS A 87 -0.02 -4.28 7.03
CA HIS A 87 1.00 -3.81 6.10
C HIS A 87 2.41 -3.94 6.70
N VAL A 88 2.60 -3.42 7.91
CA VAL A 88 3.89 -3.46 8.62
C VAL A 88 4.29 -4.89 8.91
N PHE A 89 3.37 -5.72 9.41
CA PHE A 89 3.63 -7.15 9.65
C PHE A 89 4.11 -7.88 8.39
N LEU A 90 3.39 -7.72 7.27
CA LEU A 90 3.74 -8.36 6.00
C LEU A 90 5.09 -7.87 5.49
N HIS A 91 5.40 -6.59 5.68
CA HIS A 91 6.68 -6.01 5.28
C HIS A 91 7.85 -6.60 6.07
N ILE A 92 7.77 -6.62 7.41
CA ILE A 92 8.80 -7.21 8.27
C ILE A 92 9.01 -8.69 7.94
N ARG A 93 7.92 -9.45 7.80
CA ARG A 93 7.99 -10.87 7.41
C ARG A 93 8.69 -11.07 6.06
N SER A 94 8.44 -10.19 5.09
CA SER A 94 9.09 -10.21 3.78
C SER A 94 10.60 -9.98 3.88
N ILE A 95 11.03 -9.00 4.71
CA ILE A 95 12.45 -8.70 4.96
C ILE A 95 13.15 -9.91 5.62
N LEU A 96 12.56 -10.48 6.66
CA LEU A 96 13.11 -11.65 7.33
C LEU A 96 13.20 -12.86 6.38
N SER A 97 12.19 -13.06 5.54
CA SER A 97 12.21 -14.09 4.49
C SER A 97 13.32 -13.86 3.46
N ALA A 98 13.57 -12.60 3.06
CA ALA A 98 14.69 -12.27 2.19
C ALA A 98 16.04 -12.55 2.87
N GLY A 99 16.18 -12.23 4.16
CA GLY A 99 17.37 -12.55 4.96
C GLY A 99 17.67 -14.05 5.02
N VAL A 100 16.64 -14.90 5.13
CA VAL A 100 16.80 -16.36 5.04
C VAL A 100 17.28 -16.80 3.67
N ARG A 101 16.69 -16.29 2.57
CA ARG A 101 17.10 -16.64 1.20
C ARG A 101 18.51 -16.15 0.84
N LEU A 102 18.97 -15.07 1.47
CA LEU A 102 20.34 -14.58 1.36
C LEU A 102 21.33 -15.32 2.27
N ASN A 103 20.87 -16.33 3.01
CA ASN A 103 21.65 -17.06 4.02
C ASN A 103 22.26 -16.16 5.11
N ILE A 104 21.68 -14.99 5.38
CA ILE A 104 22.11 -14.08 6.46
C ILE A 104 21.65 -14.62 7.82
N ILE A 105 20.44 -15.17 7.87
CA ILE A 105 19.86 -15.79 9.06
C ILE A 105 19.27 -17.16 8.73
N GLY A 106 19.37 -18.10 9.66
CA GLY A 106 18.72 -19.41 9.50
C GLY A 106 17.19 -19.33 9.65
N PRO A 107 16.43 -20.30 9.09
CA PRO A 107 14.97 -20.31 9.16
C PRO A 107 14.45 -20.39 10.60
N TYR A 108 15.10 -21.16 11.47
CA TYR A 108 14.71 -21.25 12.89
C TYR A 108 14.96 -19.95 13.66
N LEU A 109 16.07 -19.28 13.37
CA LEU A 109 16.36 -17.98 13.97
C LEU A 109 15.34 -16.93 13.53
N CYS A 110 15.01 -16.91 12.25
CA CYS A 110 13.96 -16.06 11.68
C CYS A 110 12.61 -16.27 12.39
N GLN A 111 12.19 -17.53 12.57
CA GLN A 111 10.96 -17.86 13.31
C GLN A 111 11.02 -17.42 14.77
N ARG A 112 12.17 -17.62 15.43
CA ARG A 112 12.36 -17.14 16.81
C ARG A 112 12.20 -15.62 16.91
N ILE A 113 12.85 -14.86 16.02
CA ILE A 113 12.72 -13.39 15.97
C ILE A 113 11.27 -12.97 15.76
N MET A 114 10.54 -13.62 14.83
CA MET A 114 9.13 -13.33 14.61
C MET A 114 8.27 -13.65 15.85
N PHE A 115 8.59 -14.69 16.60
CA PHE A 115 7.87 -15.03 17.81
C PHE A 115 8.18 -14.08 18.97
N THR A 116 9.45 -13.71 19.17
CA THR A 116 9.89 -12.95 20.35
C THR A 116 9.80 -11.44 20.18
N ASN A 117 10.05 -10.91 18.99
CA ASN A 117 10.26 -9.47 18.77
C ASN A 117 9.23 -8.82 17.84
N MET A 118 8.43 -9.59 17.09
CA MET A 118 7.50 -9.01 16.11
C MET A 118 6.52 -8.05 16.75
N LYS A 119 5.90 -8.44 17.87
CA LYS A 119 4.93 -7.61 18.57
C LYS A 119 5.51 -6.25 18.98
N SER A 120 6.69 -6.25 19.61
CA SER A 120 7.33 -5.01 20.06
C SER A 120 7.70 -4.11 18.89
N MET A 121 8.24 -4.67 17.79
CA MET A 121 8.55 -3.91 16.58
C MET A 121 7.30 -3.24 15.97
N LEU A 122 6.16 -3.95 15.93
CA LEU A 122 4.92 -3.37 15.43
C LEU A 122 4.36 -2.27 16.33
N GLU A 123 4.44 -2.46 17.65
CA GLU A 123 4.00 -1.45 18.60
C GLU A 123 4.86 -0.19 18.51
N GLU A 124 6.19 -0.33 18.44
CA GLU A 124 7.13 0.79 18.27
C GLU A 124 6.85 1.59 16.98
N ILE A 125 6.74 0.92 15.84
CA ILE A 125 6.42 1.56 14.56
C ILE A 125 5.02 2.20 14.62
N GLY A 126 4.06 1.52 15.24
CA GLY A 126 2.71 2.05 15.43
C GLY A 126 2.69 3.33 16.26
N GLN A 127 3.49 3.42 17.32
CA GLN A 127 3.63 4.65 18.11
C GLN A 127 4.34 5.76 17.34
N GLU A 128 5.34 5.42 16.51
CA GLU A 128 6.02 6.41 15.67
C GLU A 128 5.08 7.01 14.61
N ILE A 129 4.16 6.19 14.08
CA ILE A 129 3.13 6.62 13.13
C ILE A 129 2.07 7.48 13.82
N LYS A 130 1.67 7.12 15.05
CA LYS A 130 0.68 7.88 15.85
C LYS A 130 1.22 9.28 16.16
N GLY A 131 0.63 10.28 15.50
CA GLY A 131 0.98 11.69 15.69
C GLY A 131 1.82 12.30 14.56
N LYS A 132 2.35 11.48 13.65
CA LYS A 132 2.85 11.98 12.36
C LYS A 132 1.64 12.10 11.44
N ARG A 133 1.25 13.33 11.10
CA ARG A 133 0.18 13.61 10.13
C ARG A 133 0.55 13.00 8.78
N LEU A 134 0.08 11.78 8.53
CA LEU A 134 0.05 11.19 7.20
C LEU A 134 -1.14 11.85 6.51
N ALA A 135 -0.87 12.91 5.76
CA ALA A 135 -1.81 13.74 5.00
C ALA A 135 -3.24 13.15 4.83
N ARG A 136 -4.28 13.86 5.29
CA ARG A 136 -5.74 13.61 5.12
C ARG A 136 -6.29 12.19 5.39
N SER A 137 -5.46 11.14 5.51
CA SER A 137 -5.91 9.76 5.76
C SER A 137 -6.38 9.55 7.19
N ASP A 138 -5.94 10.41 8.11
CA ASP A 138 -6.37 10.41 9.52
C ASP A 138 -7.87 10.78 9.69
N LEU A 139 -8.52 11.27 8.64
CA LEU A 139 -9.96 11.56 8.58
C LEU A 139 -10.79 10.41 7.96
N ILE A 140 -10.14 9.34 7.49
CA ILE A 140 -10.81 8.22 6.83
C ILE A 140 -11.08 7.15 7.88
N GLU A 141 -12.18 7.30 8.62
CA GLU A 141 -12.56 6.35 9.68
C GLU A 141 -12.91 4.97 9.10
N VAL A 142 -13.58 4.91 7.94
CA VAL A 142 -13.87 3.69 7.16
C VAL A 142 -14.08 4.09 5.68
N GLY A 143 -14.06 3.11 4.76
CA GLY A 143 -14.09 3.31 3.30
C GLY A 143 -15.21 4.20 2.73
N LEU A 144 -15.03 4.56 1.44
CA LEU A 144 -15.85 5.43 0.59
C LEU A 144 -16.73 6.45 1.36
N LEU A 145 -16.22 7.69 1.51
CA LEU A 145 -16.97 8.82 2.07
C LEU A 145 -18.42 8.82 1.55
N ASP A 146 -19.37 8.80 2.46
CA ASP A 146 -20.79 8.93 2.13
C ASP A 146 -20.99 10.29 1.43
N PRO A 147 -21.44 10.32 0.16
CA PRO A 147 -21.56 11.57 -0.59
C PRO A 147 -22.49 12.60 0.10
N ALA A 148 -23.34 12.18 1.04
CA ALA A 148 -24.20 13.07 1.82
C ALA A 148 -23.43 13.97 2.81
N THR A 149 -22.23 13.55 3.28
CA THR A 149 -21.38 14.33 4.20
C THR A 149 -20.33 15.19 3.50
N ALA A 150 -20.22 15.11 2.17
CA ALA A 150 -19.23 15.85 1.36
C ALA A 150 -19.55 17.36 1.15
N SER A 151 -20.54 17.89 1.88
CA SER A 151 -21.11 19.23 1.70
C SER A 151 -20.34 20.36 2.41
N SER A 152 -19.19 20.10 3.02
CA SER A 152 -18.41 21.11 3.73
C SER A 152 -17.21 21.58 2.90
N SER A 153 -17.38 22.69 2.17
CA SER A 153 -16.35 23.68 1.78
C SER A 153 -14.90 23.27 2.09
N TYR A 154 -14.29 22.47 1.23
CA TYR A 154 -12.89 22.09 1.35
C TYR A 154 -12.01 23.22 0.84
N ALA A 155 -11.53 24.09 1.75
CA ALA A 155 -10.36 24.89 1.48
C ALA A 155 -9.21 23.93 1.11
N VAL A 156 -8.61 24.15 -0.07
CA VAL A 156 -7.40 23.46 -0.49
C VAL A 156 -6.27 24.07 0.33
N GLU A 157 -6.07 23.57 1.55
CA GLU A 157 -4.80 23.82 2.24
C GLU A 157 -3.70 23.14 1.42
N GLU A 158 -2.77 23.94 0.90
CA GLU A 158 -1.55 23.45 0.28
C GLU A 158 -0.83 22.55 1.31
N VAL A 159 -0.72 21.27 0.99
CA VAL A 159 0.08 20.33 1.77
C VAL A 159 1.54 20.69 1.52
N GLU A 160 2.09 21.58 2.36
CA GLU A 160 3.44 22.15 2.21
C GLU A 160 4.54 21.07 2.25
N ASP A 161 4.34 19.98 2.99
CA ASP A 161 5.29 18.86 3.07
C ASP A 161 4.58 17.52 2.83
N GLY A 162 4.69 17.02 1.60
CA GLY A 162 4.33 15.64 1.28
C GLY A 162 5.31 14.64 1.93
N PRO A 163 4.92 13.36 2.09
CA PRO A 163 5.81 12.35 2.66
C PRO A 163 7.09 12.20 1.83
N ALA A 164 8.20 12.72 2.36
CA ALA A 164 9.53 12.64 1.79
C ALA A 164 10.38 11.68 2.62
N THR A 165 10.90 10.62 1.99
CA THR A 165 11.82 9.70 2.66
C THR A 165 13.21 10.33 2.71
N THR A 166 13.67 10.66 3.92
CA THR A 166 15.02 11.19 4.19
C THR A 166 16.02 10.09 4.51
N TRP A 167 16.01 8.96 3.78
CA TRP A 167 17.00 7.89 3.97
C TRP A 167 18.05 7.83 2.84
N PRO A 168 18.99 8.80 2.77
CA PRO A 168 20.04 8.85 1.74
C PRO A 168 20.82 7.55 1.57
N PHE A 169 21.16 6.89 2.69
CA PHE A 169 21.93 5.66 2.65
C PHE A 169 21.16 4.52 1.99
N GLY A 170 19.86 4.39 2.29
CA GLY A 170 19.00 3.43 1.64
C GLY A 170 18.91 3.65 0.13
N GLU A 171 18.79 4.91 -0.29
CA GLU A 171 18.76 5.26 -1.71
C GLU A 171 20.06 4.91 -2.43
N ILE A 172 21.22 5.12 -1.78
CA ILE A 172 22.52 4.70 -2.32
C ILE A 172 22.59 3.18 -2.47
N ILE A 173 22.17 2.42 -1.46
CA ILE A 173 22.16 0.94 -1.50
C ILE A 173 21.22 0.45 -2.61
N GLN A 174 20.00 0.99 -2.67
CA GLN A 174 19.00 0.61 -3.68
C GLN A 174 19.47 0.91 -5.10
N THR A 175 20.17 2.03 -5.30
CA THR A 175 20.74 2.38 -6.62
C THR A 175 21.84 1.40 -7.03
N ARG A 176 22.64 0.90 -6.07
CA ARG A 176 23.68 -0.11 -6.34
C ARG A 176 23.12 -1.47 -6.71
N HIS A 177 21.87 -1.78 -6.39
CA HIS A 177 21.23 -3.04 -6.79
C HIS A 177 21.30 -3.24 -8.33
N ASP A 178 21.23 -2.16 -9.12
CA ASP A 178 21.37 -2.25 -10.57
C ASP A 178 22.78 -2.60 -11.06
N ASN A 179 23.80 -2.46 -10.21
CA ASN A 179 25.18 -2.79 -10.55
C ASN A 179 25.58 -4.20 -10.09
N CYS A 180 24.69 -4.92 -9.40
CA CYS A 180 24.94 -6.30 -8.99
C CYS A 180 24.97 -7.24 -10.20
N HIS A 181 26.11 -7.92 -10.41
CA HIS A 181 26.30 -8.91 -11.48
C HIS A 181 25.44 -10.15 -11.29
N VAL A 182 25.17 -10.54 -10.04
CA VAL A 182 24.27 -11.65 -9.68
C VAL A 182 23.14 -11.07 -8.85
N ARG A 183 21.90 -11.26 -9.31
CA ARG A 183 20.70 -10.75 -8.64
C ARG A 183 19.81 -11.92 -8.24
N LEU A 184 19.56 -12.04 -6.93
CA LEU A 184 18.59 -12.99 -6.38
C LEU A 184 17.18 -12.38 -6.27
N PHE A 185 17.09 -11.04 -6.29
CA PHE A 185 15.86 -10.25 -6.20
C PHE A 185 15.78 -9.22 -7.32
N ASN A 186 14.56 -8.76 -7.59
CA ASN A 186 14.30 -7.77 -8.64
C ASN A 186 14.55 -6.32 -8.17
N SER A 187 14.70 -6.10 -6.86
CA SER A 187 14.96 -4.80 -6.22
C SER A 187 15.52 -4.99 -4.82
#